data_AF-A0A7V1BWA8-F1
#
_entry.id   AF-A0A7V1BWA8-F1
#
_cell.length_a   1.000
_cell.length_b   1.000
_cell.length_c   1.000
_cell.angle_alpha   90.00
_cell.angle_beta   90.00
_cell.angle_gamma   90.00
#
_symmetry.space_group_name_H-M   'P 1'
#
loop_
_entity.id
_entity.type
_entity.pdbx_description
1 polymer ?
#
loop_
_entity_poly.entity_id
_entity_poly.type
_entity_poly.pdbx_seq_one_letter_code
_entity_poly.pdbx_strand_id
1 'polypeptide(L)'
;MAVITKRIGRNKYAYLAVREGKKVVHKYLGPINNPHIVKMILEVKEISTIPERFRFLFWDTSLSNIHIKRNARYIIERVLELGDMDALNWLQKVYTVHNIISVLSLSKVISGKSKNFWMIWFGAEDA
;
A
#
# COMPACT_ATOMS: atom_id res chain seq x y z
N MET A 1 -0.09 9.32 5.67
CA MET A 1 -1.46 9.86 5.60
C MET A 1 -2.35 8.89 6.34
N ALA A 2 -3.23 9.40 7.19
CA ALA A 2 -4.23 8.60 7.90
C ALA A 2 -5.57 9.33 7.79
N VAL A 3 -6.67 8.60 7.73
CA VAL A 3 -8.01 9.18 7.85
C VAL A 3 -8.43 9.13 9.31
N ILE A 4 -8.88 10.27 9.82
CA ILE A 4 -9.45 10.41 11.16
C ILE A 4 -10.94 10.67 11.02
N THR A 5 -11.75 10.03 11.86
CA THR A 5 -13.18 10.34 11.96
C THR A 5 -13.43 11.17 13.21
N LYS A 6 -14.22 12.25 13.07
CA LYS A 6 -14.67 13.08 14.19
C LYS A 6 -16.20 13.10 14.24
N ARG A 7 -16.75 12.93 15.44
CA ARG A 7 -18.19 13.10 15.69
C ARG A 7 -18.45 14.54 16.11
N ILE A 8 -19.38 15.21 15.44
CA ILE A 8 -19.85 16.55 15.78
C ILE A 8 -21.38 16.48 15.84
N GLY A 9 -21.94 16.59 17.05
CA GLY A 9 -23.36 16.34 17.30
C GLY A 9 -23.77 14.91 16.92
N ARG A 10 -24.78 14.79 16.05
CA ARG A 10 -25.26 13.49 15.51
C ARG A 10 -24.47 13.00 14.30
N ASN A 11 -23.66 13.85 13.68
CA ASN A 11 -22.99 13.55 12.42
C ASN A 11 -21.52 13.13 12.63
N LYS A 12 -21.01 12.32 11.71
CA LYS A 12 -19.60 11.89 11.65
C LYS A 12 -18.96 12.42 10.38
N TYR A 13 -17.76 12.98 10.53
CA TYR A 13 -17.01 13.62 9.47
C TYR A 13 -15.61 13.02 9.37
N ALA A 14 -15.14 12.86 8.13
CA ALA A 14 -13.82 12.33 7.83
C ALA A 14 -12.83 13.46 7.54
N TYR A 15 -11.62 13.31 8.05
CA TYR A 15 -10.51 14.24 7.87
C TYR A 15 -9.26 13.47 7.46
N LEU A 16 -8.50 13.99 6.50
CA LEU A 16 -7.18 13.51 6.15
C LEU A 16 -6.13 14.17 7.05
N ALA A 17 -5.40 13.36 7.82
CA ALA A 17 -4.24 13.82 8.57
C ALA A 17 -3.01 13.88 7.65
N VAL A 18 -2.59 15.10 7.35
CA VAL A 18 -1.43 15.40 6.51
C VAL A 18 -0.38 16.10 7.36
N ARG A 19 0.88 15.69 7.22
CA ARG A 19 2.00 16.38 7.85
C ARG A 19 2.47 17.49 6.91
N GLU A 20 2.33 18.73 7.34
CA GLU A 20 2.82 19.92 6.64
C GLU A 20 3.94 20.54 7.49
N GLY A 21 5.19 20.29 7.08
CA GLY A 21 6.39 20.66 7.82
C GLY A 21 6.41 20.05 9.24
N LYS A 22 6.41 20.93 10.26
CA LYS A 22 6.43 20.54 11.68
C LYS A 22 5.03 20.32 12.28
N LYS A 23 3.95 20.56 11.54
CA LYS A 23 2.56 20.46 12.04
C LYS A 23 1.80 19.34 11.34
N VAL A 24 0.80 18.79 12.02
CA VAL A 24 -0.19 17.88 11.42
C VAL A 24 -1.48 18.66 11.24
N VAL A 25 -1.95 18.73 10.01
CA VAL A 25 -3.20 19.42 9.63
C VAL A 25 -4.25 18.39 9.27
N HIS A 26 -5.48 18.63 9.71
CA HIS A 26 -6.64 17.79 9.40
C HIS A 26 -7.45 18.43 8.28
N LYS A 27 -7.27 17.96 7.04
CA LYS A 27 -8.02 18.44 5.88
C LYS A 27 -9.38 17.76 5.83
N TYR A 28 -10.46 18.53 5.78
CA TYR A 28 -11.81 18.00 5.72
C TYR A 28 -12.03 17.22 4.41
N LEU A 29 -12.55 16.00 4.51
CA LEU A 29 -12.90 15.18 3.35
C LEU A 29 -14.41 15.23 3.08
N GLY A 30 -15.24 15.20 4.13
CA GLY A 30 -16.69 15.16 3.98
C GLY A 30 -17.40 14.42 5.11
N PRO A 31 -18.73 14.34 5.07
CA PRO A 31 -19.51 13.53 6.00
C PRO A 31 -19.45 12.04 5.59
N ILE A 32 -19.44 11.14 6.58
CA ILE A 32 -19.26 9.69 6.33
C ILE A 32 -20.51 9.02 5.71
N ASN A 33 -21.64 9.70 5.69
CA ASN A 33 -22.85 9.22 5.02
C ASN A 33 -22.80 9.37 3.50
N ASN A 34 -21.81 10.10 2.96
CA ASN A 34 -21.58 10.18 1.52
C ASN A 34 -20.80 8.94 1.03
N PRO A 35 -21.36 8.11 0.13
CA PRO A 35 -20.69 6.90 -0.38
C PRO A 35 -19.31 7.15 -0.99
N HIS A 36 -19.10 8.31 -1.64
CA HIS A 36 -17.81 8.69 -2.20
C HIS A 36 -16.74 8.84 -1.12
N ILE A 37 -17.11 9.43 0.02
CA ILE A 37 -16.21 9.59 1.17
C ILE A 37 -15.90 8.25 1.79
N VAL A 38 -16.91 7.38 1.97
CA VAL A 38 -16.69 6.02 2.46
C VAL A 38 -15.69 5.27 1.57
N LYS A 39 -15.88 5.32 0.25
CA LYS A 39 -14.97 4.71 -0.72
C LYS A 39 -13.54 5.25 -0.59
N MET A 40 -13.37 6.56 -0.53
CA MET A 40 -12.06 7.19 -0.37
C MET A 40 -11.36 6.75 0.93
N ILE A 41 -12.10 6.62 2.04
CA ILE A 41 -11.55 6.12 3.31
C ILE A 41 -11.09 4.67 3.18
N LEU A 42 -11.88 3.83 2.52
CA LEU A 42 -11.54 2.42 2.30
C LEU A 42 -10.28 2.29 1.44
N GLU A 43 -10.16 3.08 0.36
CA GLU A 43 -8.97 3.11 -0.50
C GLU A 43 -7.71 3.55 0.28
N VAL A 44 -7.80 4.61 1.09
CA VAL A 44 -6.67 5.05 1.92
C VAL A 44 -6.31 3.98 2.96
N LYS A 45 -7.30 3.30 3.53
CA LYS A 45 -7.07 2.20 4.47
C LYS A 45 -6.34 1.04 3.78
N GLU A 46 -6.79 0.62 2.60
CA GLU A 46 -6.15 -0.43 1.81
C GLU A 46 -4.68 -0.14 1.50
N ILE A 47 -4.32 1.12 1.28
CA ILE A 47 -2.93 1.50 0.99
C ILE A 47 -2.07 1.59 2.27
N SER A 48 -2.69 1.79 3.42
CA SER A 48 -1.99 2.00 4.70
C SER A 48 -1.61 0.73 5.45
N THR A 49 -2.24 -0.40 5.12
CA THR A 49 -2.07 -1.70 5.79
C THR A 49 -2.09 -2.82 4.76
N ILE A 50 -1.62 -4.01 5.12
CA ILE A 50 -1.76 -5.20 4.28
C ILE A 50 -3.19 -5.76 4.47
N PRO A 51 -4.01 -5.86 3.41
CA PRO A 51 -5.31 -6.51 3.49
C PRO A 51 -5.24 -7.97 3.94
N GLU A 52 -6.21 -8.41 4.73
CA GLU A 52 -6.26 -9.80 5.25
C GLU A 52 -6.30 -10.84 4.14
N ARG A 53 -6.87 -10.50 2.97
CA ARG A 53 -6.88 -11.38 1.78
C ARG A 53 -5.47 -11.76 1.30
N PHE A 54 -4.43 -10.99 1.64
CA PHE A 54 -3.04 -11.31 1.31
C PHE A 54 -2.29 -12.02 2.44
N ARG A 55 -3.00 -12.52 3.47
CA ARG A 55 -2.40 -13.31 4.57
C ARG A 55 -1.56 -14.48 4.06
N PHE A 56 -1.97 -15.08 2.93
CA PHE A 56 -1.27 -16.19 2.29
C PHE A 56 0.14 -15.84 1.79
N LEU A 57 0.48 -14.56 1.59
CA LEU A 57 1.82 -14.14 1.18
C LEU A 57 2.82 -14.04 2.35
N PHE A 58 2.30 -14.03 3.58
CA PHE A 58 3.07 -13.71 4.78
C PHE A 58 2.93 -14.80 5.85
N TRP A 59 2.80 -16.06 5.46
CA TRP A 59 2.49 -17.19 6.37
C TRP A 59 3.39 -17.25 7.62
N ASP A 60 4.63 -16.79 7.48
CA ASP A 60 5.71 -16.74 8.47
C ASP A 60 5.58 -15.63 9.54
N THR A 61 4.67 -14.66 9.38
CA THR A 61 4.49 -13.58 10.36
C THR A 61 3.04 -13.08 10.44
N SER A 62 2.71 -12.40 11.53
CA SER A 62 1.42 -11.69 11.64
C SER A 62 1.44 -10.42 10.80
N LEU A 63 0.35 -10.14 10.07
CA LEU A 63 0.19 -8.90 9.31
C LEU A 63 0.31 -7.65 10.18
N SER A 64 -0.08 -7.74 11.47
CA SER A 64 0.04 -6.64 12.43
C SER A 64 1.49 -6.22 12.71
N ASN A 65 2.44 -7.12 12.48
CA ASN A 65 3.87 -6.89 12.73
C ASN A 65 4.57 -6.28 11.51
N ILE A 66 3.91 -6.26 10.35
CA ILE A 66 4.49 -5.76 9.11
C ILE A 66 4.09 -4.29 8.91
N HIS A 67 5.07 -3.40 9.04
CA HIS A 67 4.86 -1.99 8.78
C HIS A 67 5.13 -1.68 7.31
N ILE A 68 4.09 -1.34 6.53
CA ILE A 68 4.13 -1.04 5.08
C ILE A 68 5.41 -0.31 4.64
N LYS A 69 5.75 0.82 5.27
CA LYS A 69 6.95 1.58 4.88
C LYS A 69 8.29 0.98 5.32
N ARG A 70 8.37 0.42 6.52
CA ARG A 70 9.64 -0.07 7.10
C ARG A 70 10.01 -1.42 6.52
N ASN A 71 9.01 -2.21 6.16
CA ASN A 71 9.16 -3.55 5.59
C ASN A 71 8.90 -3.56 4.07
N ALA A 72 9.04 -2.41 3.39
CA ALA A 72 8.72 -2.25 1.98
C ALA A 72 9.40 -3.30 1.10
N ARG A 73 10.72 -3.52 1.30
CA ARG A 73 11.49 -4.54 0.59
C ARG A 73 10.88 -5.93 0.73
N TYR A 74 10.63 -6.37 1.96
CA TYR A 74 10.05 -7.69 2.25
C TYR A 74 8.66 -7.85 1.60
N ILE A 75 7.81 -6.83 1.67
CA ILE A 75 6.49 -6.84 1.04
C ILE A 75 6.59 -6.95 -0.48
N ILE A 76 7.43 -6.13 -1.11
CA ILE A 76 7.63 -6.15 -2.55
C ILE A 76 8.18 -7.52 -2.98
N GLU A 77 9.19 -8.05 -2.30
CA GLU A 77 9.76 -9.37 -2.59
C GLU A 77 8.69 -10.47 -2.49
N ARG A 78 7.85 -10.46 -1.45
CA ARG A 78 6.77 -11.44 -1.28
C ARG A 78 5.72 -11.39 -2.39
N VAL A 79 5.25 -10.19 -2.74
CA VAL A 79 4.23 -10.04 -3.79
C VAL A 79 4.80 -10.41 -5.15
N LEU A 80 6.03 -9.99 -5.49
CA LEU A 80 6.59 -10.29 -6.81
C LEU A 80 6.98 -11.76 -6.97
N GLU A 81 7.29 -12.48 -5.88
CA GLU A 81 7.63 -13.90 -5.99
C GLU A 81 6.40 -14.83 -5.91
N LEU A 82 5.38 -14.46 -5.15
CA LEU A 82 4.29 -15.38 -4.76
C LEU A 82 2.88 -14.80 -4.96
N GLY A 83 2.79 -13.53 -5.35
CA GLY A 83 1.54 -12.79 -5.51
C GLY A 83 0.79 -13.12 -6.78
N ASP A 84 -0.51 -12.87 -6.73
CA ASP A 84 -1.39 -12.85 -7.89
C ASP A 84 -1.58 -11.42 -8.42
N MET A 85 -2.45 -11.28 -9.42
CA MET A 85 -2.74 -9.99 -10.03
C MET A 85 -3.43 -8.99 -9.08
N ASP A 86 -4.21 -9.47 -8.10
CA ASP A 86 -4.82 -8.58 -7.10
C ASP A 86 -3.75 -8.04 -6.14
N ALA A 87 -2.82 -8.90 -5.69
CA ALA A 87 -1.68 -8.50 -4.90
C ALA A 87 -0.79 -7.50 -5.66
N LEU A 88 -0.55 -7.70 -6.95
CA LEU A 88 0.19 -6.76 -7.80
C LEU A 88 -0.52 -5.40 -7.92
N ASN A 89 -1.84 -5.41 -8.15
CA ASN A 89 -2.63 -4.17 -8.23
C ASN A 89 -2.58 -3.39 -6.91
N TRP A 90 -2.69 -4.09 -5.78
CA TRP A 90 -2.50 -3.48 -4.47
C TRP A 90 -1.08 -2.94 -4.30
N LEU A 91 -0.05 -3.69 -4.67
CA LEU A 91 1.35 -3.29 -4.55
C LEU A 91 1.63 -1.97 -5.29
N GLN A 92 1.10 -1.81 -6.50
CA GLN A 92 1.25 -0.59 -7.32
C GLN A 92 0.49 0.62 -6.77
N LYS A 93 -0.53 0.42 -5.93
CA LYS A 93 -1.18 1.51 -5.18
C LYS A 93 -0.38 1.93 -3.96
N VAL A 94 0.42 1.02 -3.40
CA VAL A 94 1.20 1.24 -2.17
C VAL A 94 2.58 1.82 -2.44
N TYR A 95 3.26 1.32 -3.48
CA TYR A 95 4.62 1.72 -3.84
C TYR A 95 4.67 2.24 -5.26
N THR A 96 5.54 3.22 -5.48
CA THR A 96 5.83 3.71 -6.83
C THR A 96 6.54 2.62 -7.64
N VAL A 97 6.32 2.61 -8.95
CA VAL A 97 7.01 1.67 -9.87
C VAL A 97 8.53 1.76 -9.71
N HIS A 98 9.09 2.96 -9.53
CA HIS A 98 10.52 3.14 -9.26
C HIS A 98 11.00 2.40 -8.00
N ASN A 99 10.24 2.46 -6.89
CA ASN A 99 10.59 1.72 -5.67
C ASN A 99 10.52 0.20 -5.90
N ILE A 100 9.51 -0.26 -6.66
CA ILE A 100 9.33 -1.67 -6.99
C ILE A 100 10.52 -2.17 -7.82
N ILE A 101 10.88 -1.46 -8.89
CA ILE A 101 12.04 -1.78 -9.74
C ILE A 101 13.34 -1.79 -8.91
N SER A 102 13.55 -0.78 -8.05
CA SER A 102 14.74 -0.71 -7.20
C SER A 102 14.89 -1.95 -6.31
N VAL A 103 13.79 -2.42 -5.69
CA VAL A 103 13.80 -3.66 -4.90
C VAL A 103 14.02 -4.87 -5.79
N LEU A 104 13.37 -4.93 -6.96
CA LEU A 104 13.51 -6.03 -7.91
C LEU A 104 14.97 -6.25 -8.34
N SER A 105 15.66 -5.16 -8.71
CA SER A 105 17.08 -5.20 -9.13
C SER A 105 18.01 -5.64 -8.00
N LEU A 106 17.75 -5.20 -6.75
CA LEU A 106 18.60 -5.45 -5.59
C LEU A 106 18.26 -6.74 -4.83
N SER A 107 17.11 -7.36 -5.10
CA SER A 107 16.67 -8.55 -4.36
C SER A 107 17.57 -9.73 -4.64
N LYS A 108 17.89 -10.54 -3.62
CA LYS A 108 18.52 -11.86 -3.80
C LYS A 108 17.54 -13.00 -3.59
N VAL A 109 16.29 -12.68 -3.22
CA VAL A 109 15.24 -13.63 -2.84
C VAL A 109 14.34 -13.92 -4.04
N ILE A 110 14.03 -12.89 -4.84
CA ILE A 110 13.23 -13.04 -6.06
C ILE A 110 14.01 -13.89 -7.06
N SER A 111 13.38 -14.94 -7.57
CA SER A 111 14.01 -15.85 -8.52
C SER A 111 14.35 -15.16 -9.84
N GLY A 112 15.35 -15.67 -10.56
CA GLY A 112 15.76 -15.09 -11.85
C GLY A 112 14.61 -15.05 -12.87
N LYS A 113 13.74 -16.06 -12.86
CA LYS A 113 12.54 -16.12 -13.71
C LYS A 113 11.56 -14.99 -13.40
N SER A 114 11.20 -14.82 -12.12
CA SER A 114 10.31 -13.75 -11.68
C SER A 114 10.92 -12.37 -11.98
N LYS A 115 12.21 -12.19 -11.70
CA LYS A 115 12.93 -10.95 -12.03
C LYS A 115 12.81 -10.60 -13.51
N ASN A 116 13.13 -11.55 -14.39
CA ASN A 116 13.08 -11.33 -15.83
C ASN A 116 11.67 -10.92 -16.28
N PHE A 117 10.65 -11.65 -15.82
CA PHE A 117 9.25 -11.33 -16.11
C PHE A 117 8.88 -9.91 -15.67
N TRP A 118 9.21 -9.53 -14.43
CA TRP A 118 8.84 -8.23 -13.89
C TRP A 118 9.65 -7.08 -14.50
N MET A 119 10.92 -7.28 -14.87
CA MET A 119 11.70 -6.27 -15.59
C MET A 119 11.05 -5.92 -16.93
N ILE A 120 10.61 -6.94 -17.68
CA ILE A 120 9.85 -6.75 -18.93
C ILE A 120 8.51 -6.06 -18.65
N TRP A 121 7.75 -6.56 -17.65
CA TRP A 121 6.44 -6.00 -17.29
C TRP A 121 6.50 -4.50 -16.96
N PHE A 122 7.52 -4.08 -16.20
CA PHE A 122 7.68 -2.68 -15.80
C PHE A 122 8.46 -1.84 -16.82
N GLY A 123 8.87 -2.40 -17.96
CA GLY A 123 9.63 -1.70 -18.99
C GLY A 123 11.00 -1.22 -18.49
N ALA A 124 11.63 -1.99 -17.61
CA ALA A 124 12.92 -1.68 -16.98
C ALA A 124 14.10 -2.40 -17.64
N GLU A 125 13.88 -3.12 -18.74
CA GLU A 125 14.97 -3.63 -19.57
C GLU A 125 15.76 -2.45 -20.15
N ASP A 126 17.08 -2.46 -19.94
CA ASP A 126 17.99 -1.78 -20.85
C ASP A 126 17.86 -2.50 -22.21
N ALA A 127 17.36 -1.78 -23.23
CA ALA A 127 17.36 -2.26 -24.61
C ALA A 127 18.79 -2.48 -25.13
#